data_AF-A0A529FC73-F1
#
_entry.id   AF-A0A529FC73-F1
#
_cell.length_a   1.000
_cell.length_b   1.000
_cell.length_c   1.000
_cell.angle_alpha   90.00
_cell.angle_beta   90.00
_cell.angle_gamma   90.00
#
_symmetry.space_group_name_H-M   'P 1'
#
loop_
_entity.id
_entity.type
_entity.pdbx_description
1 polymer ?
#
loop_
_entity_poly.entity_id
_entity_poly.type
_entity_poly.pdbx_seq_one_letter_code
_entity_poly.pdbx_strand_id
1 'polypeptide(L)'
;RLKGGDPYIFGRGGEEALALAREAIPFRVLSGLTSGLSALAATGIPATMRGINKAVILATGHAAGTDDDLDWAAIARTGQPVVVYMGMANLPQIAASLLEGGLAPSTPAAVIVSATTPQERAVVATLAT
;
A
#
# COMPACT_ATOMS: atom_id res chain seq x y z
N ARG A 1 -14.28 7.73 -16.79
CA ARG A 1 -14.35 6.70 -15.71
C ARG A 1 -13.77 7.30 -14.44
N LEU A 2 -14.55 7.42 -13.36
CA LEU A 2 -14.03 7.87 -12.07
C LEU A 2 -13.50 6.66 -11.29
N LYS A 3 -12.34 6.81 -10.64
CA LYS A 3 -11.67 5.76 -9.87
C LYS A 3 -11.25 6.34 -8.52
N GLY A 4 -11.30 5.53 -7.46
CA GLY A 4 -10.79 5.93 -6.15
C GLY A 4 -9.27 5.94 -6.16
N GLY A 5 -8.67 6.96 -5.54
CA GLY A 5 -7.22 7.11 -5.49
C GLY A 5 -6.61 7.47 -6.84
N ASP A 6 -5.44 6.89 -7.14
CA ASP A 6 -4.79 7.05 -8.45
C ASP A 6 -5.21 5.90 -9.41
N PRO A 7 -5.59 6.18 -10.66
CA PRO A 7 -5.99 5.16 -11.63
C PRO A 7 -4.97 4.03 -11.86
N TYR A 8 -3.68 4.33 -11.71
CA TYR A 8 -2.57 3.44 -12.06
C TYR A 8 -1.88 2.80 -10.85
N ILE A 9 -2.31 3.11 -9.63
CA ILE A 9 -1.83 2.43 -8.41
C ILE A 9 -2.90 1.47 -7.93
N PHE A 10 -2.71 0.17 -8.22
CA PHE A 10 -3.63 -0.93 -7.88
C PHE A 10 -5.09 -0.73 -8.31
N GLY A 11 -5.36 0.22 -9.22
CA GLY A 11 -6.70 0.55 -9.69
C GLY A 11 -7.11 -0.18 -10.97
N ARG A 12 -6.25 -1.01 -11.57
CA ARG A 12 -6.45 -1.63 -12.90
C ARG A 12 -6.65 -0.64 -14.05
N GLY A 13 -6.33 0.64 -13.87
CA GLY A 13 -6.47 1.64 -14.93
C GLY A 13 -5.58 1.37 -16.14
N GLY A 14 -4.44 0.69 -15.95
CA GLY A 14 -3.55 0.30 -17.05
C GLY A 14 -4.23 -0.68 -18.02
N GLU A 15 -5.01 -1.63 -17.51
CA GLU A 15 -5.79 -2.58 -18.32
C GLU A 15 -6.88 -1.86 -19.13
N GLU A 16 -7.63 -0.95 -18.48
CA GLU A 16 -8.64 -0.11 -19.14
C GLU A 16 -8.01 0.74 -20.26
N ALA A 17 -6.87 1.37 -19.98
CA ALA A 17 -6.13 2.18 -20.96
C ALA A 17 -5.60 1.34 -22.13
N LEU A 18 -5.06 0.16 -21.86
CA LEU A 18 -4.56 -0.75 -22.90
C LEU A 18 -5.68 -1.24 -23.82
N ALA A 19 -6.86 -1.54 -23.28
CA ALA A 19 -8.02 -1.92 -24.08
C ALA A 19 -8.46 -0.80 -25.03
N LEU A 20 -8.53 0.44 -24.53
CA LEU A 20 -8.87 1.60 -25.37
C LEU A 20 -7.81 1.88 -26.44
N ALA A 21 -6.53 1.76 -26.09
CA ALA A 21 -5.42 1.95 -27.01
C ALA A 21 -5.44 0.93 -28.16
N ARG A 22 -5.76 -0.34 -27.89
CA ARG A 22 -5.87 -1.40 -28.91
C ARG A 22 -6.96 -1.11 -29.94
N GLU A 23 -8.03 -0.46 -29.51
CA GLU A 23 -9.16 -0.07 -30.37
C GLU A 23 -9.02 1.36 -30.94
N ALA A 24 -7.85 1.99 -30.78
CA ALA A 24 -7.58 3.37 -31.18
C ALA A 24 -8.61 4.40 -30.64
N ILE A 25 -9.22 4.13 -29.48
CA ILE A 25 -10.16 5.03 -28.82
C ILE A 25 -9.37 6.09 -28.06
N PRO A 26 -9.56 7.40 -28.35
CA PRO A 26 -8.86 8.46 -27.62
C PRO A 26 -9.26 8.50 -26.14
N PHE A 27 -8.27 8.60 -25.26
CA PHE A 27 -8.50 8.78 -23.83
C PHE A 27 -7.44 9.68 -23.19
N ARG A 28 -7.72 10.11 -21.97
CA ARG A 28 -6.77 10.82 -21.11
C ARG A 28 -6.84 10.23 -19.71
N VAL A 29 -5.68 10.10 -19.08
CA VAL A 29 -5.55 9.71 -17.68
C VAL A 29 -5.24 10.95 -16.88
N LEU A 30 -5.99 11.15 -15.80
CA LEU A 30 -5.74 12.20 -14.83
C LEU A 30 -5.27 11.52 -13.55
N SER A 31 -4.11 11.94 -13.05
CA SER A 31 -3.56 11.41 -11.80
C SER A 31 -4.47 11.77 -10.63
N GLY A 32 -4.59 10.82 -9.70
CA GLY A 32 -5.28 11.01 -8.44
C GLY A 32 -4.32 10.95 -7.27
N LEU A 33 -4.78 11.38 -6.09
CA LEU A 33 -4.02 11.18 -4.86
C LEU A 33 -4.28 9.76 -4.36
N THR A 34 -3.25 8.92 -4.34
CA THR A 34 -3.38 7.52 -3.92
C THR A 34 -3.60 7.39 -2.41
N SER A 35 -4.45 6.45 -1.99
CA SER A 35 -4.80 6.24 -0.58
C SER A 35 -3.57 5.98 0.29
N GLY A 36 -2.59 5.24 -0.21
CA GLY A 36 -1.39 4.91 0.55
C GLY A 36 -0.48 6.10 0.90
N LEU A 37 -0.61 7.24 0.21
CA LEU A 37 0.12 8.47 0.59
C LEU A 37 -0.81 9.48 1.27
N SER A 38 -2.04 9.62 0.78
CA SER A 38 -3.02 10.53 1.37
C SER A 38 -3.42 10.13 2.79
N ALA A 39 -3.58 8.83 3.06
CA ALA A 39 -3.89 8.34 4.39
C ALA A 39 -2.78 8.68 5.39
N LEU A 40 -1.52 8.47 5.00
CA LEU A 40 -0.37 8.81 5.83
C LEU A 40 -0.36 10.31 6.18
N ALA A 41 -0.52 11.18 5.18
CA ALA A 41 -0.56 12.62 5.40
C ALA A 41 -1.75 13.05 6.28
N ALA A 42 -2.94 12.47 6.07
CA ALA A 42 -4.13 12.76 6.87
C ALA A 42 -3.95 12.41 8.35
N THR A 43 -3.22 11.33 8.65
CA THR A 43 -2.96 10.88 10.02
C THR A 43 -1.61 11.35 10.57
N GLY A 44 -0.96 12.32 9.94
CA GLY A 44 0.30 12.89 10.43
C GLY A 44 1.53 11.97 10.33
N ILE A 45 1.48 10.92 9.50
CA ILE A 45 2.59 10.01 9.25
C ILE A 45 3.31 10.48 7.97
N PRO A 46 4.57 10.94 8.04
CA PRO A 46 5.31 11.29 6.84
C PRO A 46 5.75 10.01 6.11
N ALA A 47 5.45 9.91 4.81
CA ALA A 47 5.88 8.77 3.99
C ALA A 47 7.42 8.68 3.87
N THR A 48 8.10 9.83 3.86
CA THR A 48 9.57 9.89 3.94
C THR A 48 10.01 10.97 4.90
N MET A 49 11.11 10.71 5.61
CA MET A 49 11.78 11.70 6.43
C MET A 49 13.30 11.56 6.31
N ARG A 50 13.98 12.69 6.11
CA ARG A 50 15.45 12.73 6.02
C ARG A 50 16.06 12.13 7.29
N GLY A 51 17.01 11.21 7.10
CA GLY A 51 17.67 10.51 8.21
C GLY A 51 16.89 9.32 8.75
N ILE A 52 15.67 9.06 8.27
CA ILE A 52 14.84 7.92 8.68
C ILE A 52 14.77 6.87 7.56
N ASN A 53 14.30 7.24 6.37
CA ASN A 53 14.17 6.34 5.23
C ASN A 53 14.52 7.04 3.91
N LYS A 54 14.77 6.25 2.86
CA LYS A 54 15.13 6.74 1.51
C LYS A 54 14.17 6.26 0.43
N ALA A 55 13.27 5.35 0.76
CA ALA A 55 12.25 4.84 -0.14
C ALA A 55 10.97 4.50 0.63
N VAL A 56 9.89 4.30 -0.12
CA VAL A 56 8.60 3.77 0.34
C VAL A 56 8.21 2.67 -0.64
N ILE A 57 7.77 1.54 -0.11
CA ILE A 57 7.32 0.41 -0.92
C ILE A 57 5.79 0.40 -0.91
N LEU A 58 5.17 0.49 -2.09
CA LEU A 58 3.73 0.27 -2.24
C LEU A 58 3.52 -1.18 -2.65
N ALA A 59 2.84 -1.96 -1.82
CA ALA A 59 2.63 -3.39 -2.03
C ALA A 59 1.14 -3.72 -1.96
N THR A 60 0.71 -4.77 -2.67
CA THR A 60 -0.63 -5.33 -2.50
C THR A 60 -0.56 -6.58 -1.64
N GLY A 61 -1.42 -6.65 -0.63
CA GLY A 61 -1.60 -7.83 0.21
C GLY A 61 -2.68 -8.79 -0.27
N HIS A 62 -3.28 -8.57 -1.44
CA HIS A 62 -4.45 -9.36 -1.88
C HIS A 62 -4.11 -10.83 -2.14
N ALA A 63 -2.94 -11.09 -2.73
CA ALA A 63 -2.44 -12.43 -3.03
C ALA A 63 -1.60 -13.03 -1.89
N ALA A 64 -1.60 -12.42 -0.70
CA ALA A 64 -0.80 -12.92 0.41
C ALA A 64 -1.15 -14.37 0.75
N GLY A 65 -0.12 -15.22 0.76
CA GLY A 65 -0.25 -16.67 0.97
C GLY A 65 -0.61 -17.53 -0.24
N THR A 66 -0.67 -16.96 -1.44
CA THR A 66 -0.87 -17.72 -2.68
C THR A 66 0.45 -17.90 -3.44
N ASP A 67 0.44 -18.68 -4.52
CA ASP A 67 1.61 -18.88 -5.38
C ASP A 67 2.06 -17.58 -6.11
N ASP A 68 1.15 -16.60 -6.22
CA ASP A 68 1.39 -15.27 -6.81
C ASP A 68 1.71 -14.19 -5.75
N ASP A 69 2.06 -14.60 -4.53
CA ASP A 69 2.40 -13.67 -3.45
C ASP A 69 3.74 -12.93 -3.67
N LEU A 70 3.89 -11.81 -2.98
CA LEU A 70 5.15 -11.12 -2.82
C LEU A 70 6.06 -11.86 -1.84
N ASP A 71 7.37 -11.79 -2.07
CA ASP A 71 8.36 -12.16 -1.05
C ASP A 71 8.40 -11.07 0.05
N TRP A 72 7.46 -11.15 0.99
CA TRP A 72 7.38 -10.26 2.14
C TRP A 72 8.65 -10.27 2.99
N ALA A 73 9.33 -11.42 3.07
CA ALA A 73 10.59 -11.52 3.78
C ALA A 73 11.70 -10.71 3.08
N ALA A 74 11.75 -10.70 1.74
CA ALA A 74 12.64 -9.83 0.98
C ALA A 74 12.31 -8.36 1.16
N ILE A 75 11.02 -8.01 1.16
CA ILE A 75 10.56 -6.64 1.42
C ILE A 75 11.01 -6.19 2.82
N ALA A 76 10.84 -7.02 3.85
CA ALA A 76 11.30 -6.76 5.21
C ALA A 76 12.80 -6.45 5.28
N ARG A 77 13.63 -7.23 4.56
CA ARG A 77 15.09 -7.02 4.52
C ARG A 77 15.52 -5.66 3.95
N THR A 78 14.64 -4.95 3.22
CA THR A 78 14.95 -3.59 2.73
C THR A 78 15.03 -2.55 3.86
N GLY A 79 14.38 -2.82 5.00
CA GLY A 79 14.23 -1.88 6.11
C GLY A 79 13.48 -0.58 5.74
N GLN A 80 12.79 -0.54 4.60
CA GLN A 80 12.02 0.63 4.18
C GLN A 80 10.56 0.53 4.65
N PRO A 81 9.87 1.65 4.88
CA PRO A 81 8.43 1.65 5.12
C PRO A 81 7.66 0.98 3.98
N VAL A 82 6.73 0.10 4.35
CA VAL A 82 5.86 -0.63 3.42
C VAL A 82 4.42 -0.18 3.63
N VAL A 83 3.79 0.28 2.55
CA VAL A 83 2.37 0.63 2.53
C VAL A 83 1.62 -0.49 1.81
N VAL A 84 0.79 -1.21 2.56
CA VAL A 84 0.08 -2.39 2.07
C VAL A 84 -1.35 -2.04 1.69
N TYR A 85 -1.69 -2.23 0.42
CA TYR A 85 -3.04 -2.08 -0.13
C TYR A 85 -3.76 -3.43 -0.10
N MET A 86 -5.07 -3.43 0.14
CA MET A 86 -5.90 -4.64 0.09
C MET A 86 -5.38 -5.78 1.00
N GLY A 87 -4.65 -5.45 2.07
CA GLY A 87 -4.00 -6.44 2.95
C GLY A 87 -4.81 -6.84 4.17
N MET A 88 -5.95 -6.19 4.46
CA MET A 88 -6.67 -6.38 5.73
C MET A 88 -7.06 -7.84 6.01
N ALA A 89 -7.51 -8.59 4.99
CA ALA A 89 -7.88 -9.99 5.16
C ALA A 89 -6.67 -10.90 5.46
N ASN A 90 -5.49 -10.51 4.98
CA ASN A 90 -4.27 -11.29 5.07
C ASN A 90 -3.25 -10.67 6.04
N LEU A 91 -3.68 -9.71 6.86
CA LEU A 91 -2.80 -8.95 7.75
C LEU A 91 -1.98 -9.85 8.68
N PRO A 92 -2.54 -10.90 9.33
CA PRO A 92 -1.75 -11.77 10.19
C PRO A 92 -0.62 -12.49 9.44
N GLN A 93 -0.88 -12.93 8.21
CA GLN A 93 0.10 -13.62 7.39
C GLN A 93 1.20 -12.68 6.92
N ILE A 94 0.84 -11.49 6.44
CA ILE A 94 1.80 -10.46 6.02
C ILE A 94 2.69 -10.06 7.20
N ALA A 95 2.11 -9.85 8.39
CA ALA A 95 2.86 -9.52 9.59
C ALA A 95 3.84 -10.64 9.98
N ALA A 96 3.40 -11.91 9.96
CA ALA A 96 4.25 -13.05 10.23
C ALA A 96 5.45 -13.12 9.26
N SER A 97 5.20 -13.02 7.95
CA SER A 97 6.27 -13.07 6.94
C SER A 97 7.24 -11.89 7.05
N LEU A 98 6.76 -10.70 7.44
CA LEU A 98 7.61 -9.54 7.69
C LEU A 98 8.52 -9.74 8.92
N LEU A 99 8.01 -10.35 9.98
CA LEU A 99 8.79 -10.72 11.17
C LEU A 99 9.84 -11.79 10.83
N GLU A 100 9.46 -12.81 10.07
CA GLU A 100 10.39 -13.84 9.56
C GLU A 100 11.48 -13.24 8.67
N GLY A 101 11.13 -12.21 7.89
CA GLY A 101 12.07 -11.42 7.10
C GLY A 101 13.03 -10.54 7.90
N GLY A 102 12.90 -10.50 9.22
CA GLY A 102 13.82 -9.83 10.13
C GLY A 102 13.38 -8.44 10.58
N LEU A 103 12.15 -7.99 10.29
CA LEU A 103 11.63 -6.79 10.95
C LEU A 103 11.44 -7.05 12.45
N ALA A 104 11.80 -6.06 13.26
CA ALA A 104 11.65 -6.17 14.71
C ALA A 104 10.17 -6.27 15.11
N PRO A 105 9.80 -7.08 16.13
CA PRO A 105 8.45 -7.10 16.70
C PRO A 105 7.95 -5.73 17.16
N SER A 106 8.88 -4.86 17.54
CA SER A 106 8.63 -3.48 17.97
C SER A 106 8.54 -2.47 16.83
N THR A 107 8.65 -2.90 15.56
CA THR A 107 8.52 -2.02 14.40
C THR A 107 7.17 -1.29 14.47
N PRO A 108 7.14 0.06 14.43
CA PRO A 108 5.89 0.80 14.43
C PRO A 108 5.04 0.46 13.20
N ALA A 109 3.76 0.21 13.41
CA ALA A 109 2.79 -0.09 12.37
C ALA A 109 1.52 0.74 12.57
N ALA A 110 0.81 1.03 11.48
CA ALA A 110 -0.47 1.71 11.52
C ALA A 110 -1.46 1.08 10.54
N VAL A 111 -2.71 0.97 10.98
CA VAL A 111 -3.86 0.63 10.12
C VAL A 111 -4.76 1.86 10.04
N ILE A 112 -5.00 2.34 8.82
CA ILE A 112 -5.82 3.52 8.55
C ILE A 112 -7.01 3.09 7.71
N VAL A 113 -8.21 3.33 8.21
CA VAL A 113 -9.48 2.94 7.60
C VAL A 113 -10.24 4.19 7.21
N SER A 114 -10.81 4.19 6.00
CA SER A 114 -11.64 5.29 5.48
C SER A 114 -10.96 6.66 5.55
N ALA A 115 -9.66 6.70 5.25
CA ALA A 115 -8.87 7.93 5.31
C ALA A 115 -9.51 9.07 4.50
N THR A 116 -9.40 10.30 5.00
CA THR A 116 -9.96 11.54 4.43
C THR A 116 -11.49 11.61 4.36
N THR A 117 -12.21 10.67 4.96
CA THR A 117 -13.68 10.72 5.10
C THR A 117 -14.10 11.00 6.54
N PRO A 118 -15.36 11.37 6.81
CA PRO A 118 -15.86 11.53 8.18
C PRO A 118 -15.82 10.26 9.04
N GLN A 119 -15.57 9.09 8.44
CA GLN A 119 -15.46 7.80 9.12
C GLN A 119 -14.00 7.35 9.28
N GLU A 120 -13.03 8.25 9.13
CA GLU A 120 -11.61 7.94 9.31
C GLU A 120 -11.34 7.34 10.70
N ARG A 121 -10.59 6.24 10.72
CA ARG A 121 -10.09 5.61 11.95
C ARG A 121 -8.65 5.19 11.74
N ALA A 122 -7.81 5.46 12.72
CA ALA A 122 -6.42 5.02 12.72
C ALA A 122 -6.13 4.23 14.00
N VAL A 123 -5.41 3.13 13.85
CA VAL A 123 -4.83 2.36 14.96
C VAL A 123 -3.33 2.34 14.74
N VAL A 124 -2.58 2.75 15.76
CA VAL A 124 -1.11 2.66 15.79
C VAL A 124 -0.74 1.62 16.82
N ALA A 125 0.10 0.67 16.42
CA ALA A 125 0.57 -0.42 17.25
C ALA A 125 1.99 -0.83 16.81
N THR A 126 2.49 -1.94 17.34
CA THR A 126 3.70 -2.56 16.83
C THR A 126 3.34 -3.70 15.88
N LEU A 127 4.30 -4.11 15.03
CA LEU A 127 4.12 -5.20 14.08
C LEU A 127 3.67 -6.53 14.72
N ALA A 128 4.00 -6.75 15.99
CA ALA A 128 3.65 -7.96 16.73
C ALA A 128 2.31 -7.88 17.50
N THR A 129 1.59 -6.77 17.43
CA THR A 129 0.26 -6.62 18.05
C THR A 129 -0.83 -7.17 17.13
#